data_AF-A0A6S7CMD1-F1
#
_entry.id   AF-A0A6S7CMD1-F1
#
_cell.length_a   1.000
_cell.length_b   1.000
_cell.length_c   1.000
_cell.angle_alpha   90.00
_cell.angle_beta   90.00
_cell.angle_gamma   90.00
#
_symmetry.space_group_name_H-M   'P 1'
#
loop_
_entity.id
_entity.type
_entity.pdbx_description
1 polymer ?
#
loop_
_entity_poly.entity_id
_entity_poly.type
_entity_poly.pdbx_seq_one_letter_code
_entity_poly.pdbx_strand_id
1 'polypeptide(L)' 'MKRFHKPGDEKRSVVIVRPDGHEDWLNCRSTDEARSFLNLYPAEEMAAEAYPFPPRKLTIDATGTTPT' A
#
# COMPACT_ATOMS: atom_id res chain seq x y z
N MET A 1 -3.45 8.34 5.27
CA MET A 1 -2.25 7.48 5.49
C MET A 1 -1.43 7.69 6.78
N LYS A 2 -1.84 8.55 7.73
CA LYS A 2 -1.01 8.90 8.92
C LYS A 2 -0.65 7.72 9.86
N ARG A 3 -1.42 6.62 9.82
CA ARG A 3 -1.30 5.47 10.75
C ARG A 3 -0.69 4.19 10.13
N PHE A 4 -0.38 4.19 8.83
CA PHE A 4 -0.03 2.97 8.08
C PHE A 4 1.47 2.79 7.80
N HIS A 5 2.33 3.61 8.41
CA HIS A 5 3.79 3.60 8.22
C HIS A 5 4.49 3.88 9.55
N LYS A 6 5.69 3.31 9.77
CA LYS A 6 6.45 3.53 11.02
C LYS A 6 6.72 5.03 11.26
N PRO A 7 6.82 5.49 12.52
CA PRO A 7 7.28 6.85 12.80
C PRO A 7 8.65 7.12 12.18
N GLY A 8 8.86 8.31 11.60
CA GLY A 8 10.10 8.66 10.91
C GLY A 8 10.19 8.24 9.44
N ASP A 9 9.47 7.19 9.02
CA ASP A 9 9.45 6.78 7.62
C ASP A 9 8.66 7.77 6.74
N GLU A 10 9.16 7.97 5.52
CA GLU A 10 8.46 8.70 4.45
C GLU A 10 7.07 8.10 4.25
N LYS A 11 6.04 8.96 4.24
CA LYS A 11 4.66 8.53 4.05
C LYS A 11 4.37 8.42 2.57
N ARG A 12 4.20 7.19 2.08
CA ARG A 12 3.84 6.91 0.68
C ARG A 12 2.42 6.37 0.60
N SER A 13 1.81 6.51 -0.56
CA SER A 13 0.48 5.95 -0.86
C SER A 13 0.50 5.43 -2.29
N VAL A 14 -0.34 4.44 -2.57
CA VAL A 14 -0.72 4.13 -3.95
C VAL A 14 -1.69 5.18 -4.46
N VAL A 15 -1.71 5.34 -5.77
CA VAL A 15 -2.72 6.11 -6.51
C VAL A 15 -3.80 5.12 -6.95
N ILE A 16 -5.06 5.48 -6.74
CA ILE A 16 -6.22 4.69 -7.17
C ILE A 16 -6.85 5.43 -8.34
N VAL A 17 -6.72 4.89 -9.56
CA VAL A 17 -7.34 5.46 -10.76
C VAL A 17 -8.83 5.12 -10.75
N ARG A 18 -9.67 6.14 -10.90
CA ARG A 18 -11.14 6.00 -10.95
C ARG A 18 -11.56 5.19 -12.19
N PRO A 19 -12.65 4.40 -12.13
CA PRO A 19 -13.07 3.56 -13.25
C PRO A 19 -13.28 4.29 -14.58
N ASP A 20 -13.79 5.52 -14.53
CA ASP A 20 -13.98 6.39 -15.70
C ASP A 20 -12.67 6.86 -16.33
N GLY A 21 -11.56 6.86 -15.58
CA GLY A 21 -10.22 7.22 -16.08
C GLY A 21 -9.34 6.03 -16.47
N HIS A 22 -9.84 4.78 -16.45
CA HIS A 22 -9.03 3.60 -16.74
C HIS A 22 -8.51 3.58 -18.18
N GLU A 23 -9.36 3.86 -19.15
CA GLU A 23 -8.97 3.89 -20.56
C GLU A 23 -7.93 4.98 -20.82
N ASP A 24 -8.14 6.20 -20.30
CA ASP A 24 -7.20 7.30 -20.46
C ASP A 24 -5.83 6.98 -19.82
N TRP A 25 -5.83 6.38 -18.62
CA TRP A 25 -4.61 5.93 -17.96
C TRP A 25 -3.84 4.90 -18.80
N LEU A 26 -4.52 3.88 -19.32
CA LEU A 26 -3.90 2.81 -20.12
C LEU A 26 -3.41 3.30 -21.48
N ASN A 27 -3.97 4.40 -21.99
CA ASN A 27 -3.64 4.97 -23.29
C ASN A 27 -2.68 6.17 -23.24
N CYS A 28 -2.21 6.57 -22.05
CA CYS A 28 -1.29 7.70 -21.88
C CYS A 28 -0.12 7.63 -22.85
N ARG A 29 0.16 8.73 -23.55
CA ARG A 29 1.24 8.84 -24.55
C ARG A 29 2.43 9.65 -24.07
N SER A 30 2.29 10.30 -22.91
CA SER A 30 3.36 11.11 -22.32
C SER A 30 3.44 10.95 -20.81
N THR A 31 4.61 11.26 -20.26
CA THR A 31 4.82 11.26 -18.81
C THR A 31 4.02 12.36 -18.12
N ASP A 32 3.79 13.50 -18.78
CA ASP A 32 3.01 14.59 -18.19
C ASP A 32 1.53 14.22 -18.05
N GLU A 33 0.99 13.53 -19.05
CA GLU A 33 -0.35 12.94 -18.99
C GLU A 33 -0.44 11.91 -17.85
N ALA A 34 0.50 10.96 -17.77
CA ALA A 34 0.55 9.98 -16.69
C ALA A 34 0.67 10.65 -15.30
N ARG A 35 1.45 11.72 -15.17
CA ARG A 35 1.59 12.49 -13.92
C ARG A 35 0.29 13.14 -13.48
N SER A 36 -0.58 13.53 -14.41
CA SER A 36 -1.87 14.13 -14.07
C SER A 36 -2.80 13.18 -13.29
N PHE A 37 -2.61 11.86 -13.44
CA PHE A 37 -3.34 10.85 -12.69
C PHE A 37 -2.80 10.63 -11.28
N LEU A 38 -1.59 11.11 -10.95
CA LEU A 38 -0.90 10.82 -9.68
C LEU A 38 -1.41 11.66 -8.51
N ASN A 39 -2.73 11.66 -8.33
CA ASN A 39 -3.42 12.30 -7.21
C ASN A 39 -3.78 11.27 -6.15
N LEU A 40 -3.82 11.71 -4.88
CA LEU A 40 -4.29 10.87 -3.80
C LEU A 40 -5.81 10.69 -3.90
N TYR A 41 -6.26 9.45 -3.71
CA TYR A 41 -7.68 9.16 -3.61
C TYR A 41 -8.27 9.79 -2.33
N PRO A 42 -9.49 10.35 -2.37
CA PRO A 42 -10.14 10.94 -1.20
C PRO A 42 -10.23 9.95 -0.04
N ALA A 43 -9.75 10.34 1.15
CA ALA A 43 -9.65 9.42 2.28
C ALA A 43 -11.04 9.05 2.85
N GLU A 44 -12.00 9.95 2.72
CA GLU A 44 -13.42 9.80 3.08
C GLU A 44 -14.14 8.74 2.25
N GLU A 45 -13.66 8.44 1.05
CA GLU A 45 -14.18 7.38 0.18
C GLU A 45 -13.47 6.03 0.41
N MET A 46 -12.57 5.96 1.39
CA MET A 46 -11.84 4.73 1.74
C MET A 46 -12.32 4.18 3.08
N ALA A 47 -12.42 2.85 3.16
CA ALA A 47 -12.60 2.13 4.42
C ALA A 47 -11.36 1.30 4.74
N ALA A 48 -10.99 1.23 6.01
CA ALA A 48 -9.89 0.40 6.49
C ALA A 48 -10.23 -0.23 7.83
N GLU A 49 -9.95 -1.52 7.96
CA GLU A 49 -10.09 -2.29 9.19
C GLU A 49 -8.80 -3.06 9.51
N ALA A 50 -8.62 -3.44 10.77
CA ALA A 50 -7.49 -4.27 11.15
C ALA A 50 -7.73 -5.71 10.66
N TYR A 51 -6.85 -6.19 9.79
CA TYR A 51 -6.86 -7.58 9.30
C TYR A 51 -5.53 -8.28 9.63
N PRO A 52 -5.30 -8.64 10.90
CA PRO A 52 -4.04 -9.27 11.31
C PRO A 52 -3.95 -10.68 10.73
N PHE A 53 -2.76 -11.05 10.24
CA PHE A 53 -2.49 -12.44 9.94
C PHE A 53 -2.58 -13.28 11.22
N PRO A 54 -3.04 -14.54 11.13
CA PRO A 54 -2.99 -15.44 12.26
C PRO A 54 -1.55 -15.54 12.78
N PRO A 55 -1.35 -15.76 14.09
CA PRO A 55 -0.03 -15.94 14.67
C PRO A 55 0.73 -16.98 13.86
N ARG A 56 1.93 -16.63 13.39
CA ARG A 56 2.78 -17.59 12.69
C ARG A 56 3.00 -18.77 13.63
N LYS A 57 2.67 -19.99 13.18
CA LYS A 57 3.07 -21.19 13.94
C LYS A 57 4.58 -21.14 14.07
N LEU A 58 5.07 -21.05 15.30
CA LEU A 58 6.48 -21.24 15.60
C LEU A 58 6.79 -22.69 15.24
N THR A 59 7.51 -22.90 14.14
CA THR A 59 8.25 -24.14 13.95
C THR A 59 9.43 -24.06 14.90
N ILE A 60 9.31 -24.73 16.05
CA ILE A 60 10.47 -24.98 16.90
C ILE A 60 11.25 -26.08 16.20
N ASP A 61 12.30 -25.71 15.48
CA ASP A 61 13.27 -26.68 15.00
C ASP A 61 13.89 -27.37 16.23
N ALA A 62 14.01 -28.69 16.18
CA ALA A 62 14.46 -29.56 17.28
C ALA A 62 15.97 -29.42 17.61
N THR A 63 16.51 -28.21 17.51
CA THR A 63 17.86 -27.84 17.92
C THR A 63 17.74 -26.49 18.60
N GLY A 64 17.44 -26.50 19.89
CA GLY A 64 17.30 -25.31 20.71
C GLY A 64 18.62 -24.55 20.85
N THR A 65 18.94 -23.71 19.88
CA THR A 65 19.99 -22.70 20.00
C THR A 65 19.46 -21.35 19.56
N THR A 66 19.25 -20.47 20.54
CA THR A 66 18.97 -19.05 20.35
C THR A 66 20.24 -18.37 19.82
N PRO A 67 20.23 -17.65 18.68
CA PRO A 67 21.36 -16.81 18.29
C PRO A 67 21.33 -15.49 19.07
N THR A 68 22.50 -15.13 19.61
CA THR A 68 22.83 -13.89 20.32
C THR A 68 22.64 -12.65 19.46
#